data_AF-A0A963F4K3-F1
#
_entry.id   AF-A0A963F4K3-F1
#
_cell.length_a   1.000
_cell.length_b   1.000
_cell.length_c   1.000
_cell.angle_alpha   90.00
_cell.angle_beta   90.00
_cell.angle_gamma   90.00
#
_symmetry.space_group_name_H-M   'P 1'
#
loop_
_entity.id
_entity.type
_entity.pdbx_description
1 polymer ?
#
loop_
_entity_poly.entity_id
_entity_poly.type
_entity_poly.pdbx_seq_one_letter_code
_entity_poly.pdbx_strand_id
1 'polypeptide(L)'
;MKNLQSKIWYFALAISVGITLSPLESLAEGDAPGGLGEEQLIIIEDGESPLEEGAPAAAGAEAMEPLDGSEGEQLLIIEDTPGEGSMGESSTTPEGNGELVIEESATVEEDYQNLPVVRSLDIKLDELWVEYGRFTDGNSIADNQGYLHGLAALRWRIDPRWEFQAEARVDGNYQWGGEDFDHTGLDYGDSFLRYSDDRWRLTFGADTVIWGRIDELPPTDRVSTVDLTRYILDDLSDRRRSTPLIRVERFLGNSKFDLVFLPVFRPAELPEEESVWYPLNRSSGQVFGVKYDPQLAALVENASYRTKAPDSDGGFGLRFSETRSSFDYALTVQQTRQSIPYFRFRPARNLIEAEYPRSWLVGGDIGFEAAGATWRLEAAWFSDTPVTETDNTYTTVESVSWGGGVEFYPGDGDARVNLQLVGMNMLNPPSVIDRTDIYALNGNVEVPFAHDGWRVKARFYVGLGDNDVYINPEIAYIRLEPHEFYLGGHYFNGADGTPGGFHEDNSLVVLGWRAHF
;
A
#
# COMPACT_ATOMS: atom_id res chain seq x y z
N MET A 1 11.33 -20.27 -37.44
CA MET A 1 12.10 -21.07 -36.45
C MET A 1 13.48 -20.47 -36.34
N LYS A 2 13.99 -20.20 -35.13
CA LYS A 2 15.14 -19.32 -34.83
C LYS A 2 14.88 -17.84 -35.21
N ASN A 3 15.15 -16.84 -34.37
CA ASN A 3 15.35 -16.82 -32.92
C ASN A 3 14.39 -15.78 -32.32
N LEU A 4 13.76 -16.09 -31.19
CA LEU A 4 12.91 -15.17 -30.44
C LEU A 4 13.07 -15.50 -28.95
N GLN A 5 13.92 -14.78 -28.23
CA GLN A 5 14.18 -15.03 -26.80
C GLN A 5 14.67 -13.78 -26.03
N SER A 6 14.27 -13.76 -24.76
CA SER A 6 14.86 -13.05 -23.59
C SER A 6 14.45 -11.60 -23.26
N LYS A 7 14.32 -11.38 -21.93
CA LYS A 7 14.30 -10.12 -21.13
C LYS A 7 12.92 -9.50 -20.83
N ILE A 8 12.39 -9.76 -19.61
CA ILE A 8 11.02 -9.46 -19.13
C ILE A 8 10.95 -9.49 -17.54
N TRP A 9 9.90 -8.90 -16.93
CA TRP A 9 9.22 -8.94 -15.58
C TRP A 9 9.71 -8.18 -14.30
N TYR A 10 8.92 -7.26 -13.71
CA TYR A 10 9.00 -6.89 -12.27
C TYR A 10 7.71 -6.22 -11.76
N PHE A 11 6.73 -6.94 -11.18
CA PHE A 11 5.47 -6.28 -10.77
C PHE A 11 5.40 -5.90 -9.29
N ALA A 12 5.06 -4.63 -9.04
CA ALA A 12 4.42 -4.07 -7.84
C ALA A 12 5.05 -4.28 -6.43
N LEU A 13 6.24 -4.85 -6.31
CA LEU A 13 6.99 -4.91 -5.03
C LEU A 13 8.40 -4.32 -5.20
N ALA A 14 8.44 -3.09 -5.73
CA ALA A 14 9.57 -2.47 -6.44
C ALA A 14 10.80 -2.09 -5.58
N ILE A 15 11.41 -3.09 -4.97
CA ILE A 15 12.78 -3.07 -4.43
C ILE A 15 13.73 -3.63 -5.50
N SER A 16 13.79 -2.96 -6.65
CA SER A 16 14.91 -3.18 -7.56
C SER A 16 16.19 -2.66 -6.91
N VAL A 17 17.31 -3.36 -7.16
CA VAL A 17 18.60 -2.92 -6.66
C VAL A 17 19.56 -2.64 -7.79
N GLY A 18 19.74 -1.35 -8.03
CA GLY A 18 20.71 -0.80 -8.96
C GLY A 18 22.12 -0.89 -8.41
N ILE A 19 22.90 -1.85 -8.90
CA ILE A 19 24.33 -1.97 -8.55
C ILE A 19 25.20 -1.32 -9.62
N THR A 20 26.28 -0.65 -9.20
CA THR A 20 27.16 0.07 -10.10
C THR A 20 28.59 -0.48 -10.08
N LEU A 21 29.10 -0.99 -11.20
CA LEU A 21 30.52 -1.28 -11.39
C LEU A 21 31.09 -0.37 -12.47
N SER A 22 32.02 0.52 -12.10
CA SER A 22 32.82 1.30 -13.06
C SER A 22 33.95 0.44 -13.62
N PRO A 23 34.29 0.54 -14.92
CA PRO A 23 35.45 -0.14 -15.48
C PRO A 23 36.75 0.26 -14.78
N LEU A 24 37.53 -0.73 -14.34
CA LEU A 24 38.85 -0.49 -13.75
C LEU A 24 39.88 -0.27 -14.88
N GLU A 25 39.92 0.95 -15.44
CA GLU A 25 40.96 1.30 -16.43
C GLU A 25 42.37 1.21 -15.81
N SER A 26 43.34 0.77 -16.62
CA SER A 26 44.60 0.22 -16.12
C SER A 26 45.56 1.27 -15.59
N LEU A 27 45.89 1.19 -14.30
CA LEU A 27 47.10 1.81 -13.75
C LEU A 27 48.34 1.00 -14.17
N ALA A 28 48.98 1.41 -15.26
CA ALA A 28 50.30 0.96 -15.66
C ALA A 28 51.12 2.16 -16.18
N GLU A 29 52.23 2.45 -15.49
CA GLU A 29 53.29 3.43 -15.86
C GLU A 29 52.84 4.91 -16.02
N GLY A 30 53.39 5.91 -15.33
CA GLY A 30 54.37 5.93 -14.25
C GLY A 30 55.45 7.01 -14.46
N ASP A 31 55.27 8.21 -13.89
CA ASP A 31 56.40 9.11 -13.56
C ASP A 31 56.02 10.25 -12.60
N ALA A 32 57.02 10.83 -11.94
CA ALA A 32 56.95 11.99 -11.02
C ALA A 32 58.38 12.61 -10.89
N PRO A 33 58.64 13.80 -10.28
CA PRO A 33 57.75 14.65 -9.47
C PRO A 33 57.87 16.19 -9.69
N GLY A 34 57.09 16.97 -8.91
CA GLY A 34 57.25 18.43 -8.71
C GLY A 34 56.01 19.26 -9.09
N GLY A 35 55.63 20.34 -8.41
CA GLY A 35 56.23 21.00 -7.24
C GLY A 35 55.29 22.07 -6.61
N LEU A 36 55.77 22.75 -5.56
CA LEU A 36 55.07 23.73 -4.70
C LEU A 36 54.35 24.89 -5.46
N GLY A 37 53.26 25.45 -4.90
CA GLY A 37 52.68 26.72 -5.43
C GLY A 37 51.39 27.29 -4.82
N GLU A 38 51.47 27.89 -3.62
CA GLU A 38 50.76 29.11 -3.17
C GLU A 38 49.20 29.24 -3.11
N GLU A 39 48.77 30.32 -2.43
CA GLU A 39 47.39 30.67 -2.04
C GLU A 39 46.80 31.76 -2.96
N GLN A 40 45.47 31.96 -2.95
CA GLN A 40 44.94 33.33 -3.09
C GLN A 40 43.55 33.59 -2.46
N LEU A 41 43.55 34.53 -1.51
CA LEU A 41 42.43 35.39 -1.08
C LEU A 41 42.41 36.62 -2.05
N ILE A 42 41.35 37.39 -2.30
CA ILE A 42 40.14 37.77 -1.52
C ILE A 42 38.93 37.81 -2.51
N ILE A 43 37.80 38.54 -2.42
CA ILE A 43 37.31 39.67 -1.60
C ILE A 43 35.77 39.59 -1.42
N ILE A 44 35.18 40.53 -0.68
CA ILE A 44 33.73 40.76 -0.53
C ILE A 44 33.46 42.24 -0.87
N GLU A 45 32.28 42.58 -1.42
CA GLU A 45 31.73 43.94 -1.25
C GLU A 45 30.18 43.93 -1.26
N ASP A 46 29.59 44.81 -0.45
CA ASP A 46 28.14 44.90 -0.12
C ASP A 46 27.34 45.78 -1.10
N GLY A 47 26.00 45.81 -0.97
CA GLY A 47 25.11 46.56 -1.89
C GLY A 47 23.66 46.81 -1.40
N GLU A 48 23.52 47.39 -0.21
CA GLU A 48 22.33 48.01 0.42
C GLU A 48 20.92 47.95 -0.23
N SER A 49 19.93 47.58 0.61
CA SER A 49 18.50 47.92 0.45
C SER A 49 18.11 49.20 1.20
N PRO A 50 17.07 49.93 0.75
CA PRO A 50 16.14 50.57 1.70
C PRO A 50 14.64 50.31 1.41
N LEU A 51 13.76 50.93 2.19
CA LEU A 51 12.37 50.51 2.49
C LEU A 51 11.26 51.41 1.89
N GLU A 52 10.03 50.88 2.00
CA GLU A 52 8.80 51.55 2.50
C GLU A 52 7.70 52.16 1.59
N GLU A 53 6.48 52.06 2.14
CA GLU A 53 5.16 52.71 1.89
C GLU A 53 4.48 52.72 0.49
N GLY A 54 3.14 52.53 0.48
CA GLY A 54 2.30 52.80 -0.72
C GLY A 54 0.89 52.19 -0.81
N ALA A 55 -0.07 52.64 0.00
CA ALA A 55 -1.53 52.42 -0.21
C ALA A 55 -2.31 53.65 0.32
N PRO A 56 -3.43 54.13 -0.29
CA PRO A 56 -4.76 53.53 0.00
C PRO A 56 -5.90 53.76 -1.06
N ALA A 57 -7.10 53.21 -0.76
CA ALA A 57 -8.45 53.68 -1.20
C ALA A 57 -8.83 53.53 -2.71
N ALA A 58 -10.09 53.59 -3.18
CA ALA A 58 -11.46 53.75 -2.62
C ALA A 58 -12.50 53.33 -3.72
N ALA A 59 -13.83 53.20 -3.52
CA ALA A 59 -14.72 52.91 -2.37
C ALA A 59 -16.20 52.82 -2.87
N GLY A 60 -17.12 52.25 -2.06
CA GLY A 60 -18.59 52.16 -2.34
C GLY A 60 -19.10 50.70 -2.35
N ALA A 61 -20.03 50.20 -1.52
CA ALA A 61 -21.07 50.74 -0.62
C ALA A 61 -22.45 51.03 -1.24
N GLU A 62 -23.42 50.18 -0.94
CA GLU A 62 -24.80 50.53 -0.51
C GLU A 62 -25.48 49.30 0.14
N ALA A 63 -26.61 49.47 0.83
CA ALA A 63 -27.27 48.42 1.62
C ALA A 63 -28.80 48.59 1.71
N MET A 64 -29.56 47.50 1.79
CA MET A 64 -30.97 47.51 2.21
C MET A 64 -31.49 46.13 2.65
N GLU A 65 -32.20 46.11 3.78
CA GLU A 65 -33.13 45.07 4.25
C GLU A 65 -34.53 45.72 4.36
N PRO A 66 -35.61 44.99 4.72
CA PRO A 66 -36.04 43.67 4.25
C PRO A 66 -37.48 43.76 3.68
N LEU A 67 -38.12 42.64 3.35
CA LEU A 67 -39.58 42.60 3.15
C LEU A 67 -40.25 41.39 3.84
N ASP A 68 -41.49 41.64 4.26
CA ASP A 68 -42.40 40.76 4.99
C ASP A 68 -43.20 39.85 4.04
N GLY A 69 -43.76 38.75 4.56
CA GLY A 69 -44.49 37.74 3.80
C GLY A 69 -44.96 36.58 4.68
N SER A 70 -46.16 36.72 5.26
CA SER A 70 -46.79 35.71 6.13
C SER A 70 -47.85 34.89 5.39
N GLU A 71 -47.92 33.59 5.71
CA GLU A 71 -49.11 32.69 5.76
C GLU A 71 -48.64 31.22 5.88
N GLY A 72 -49.37 30.29 6.51
CA GLY A 72 -50.61 30.54 7.28
C GLY A 72 -51.59 29.37 7.49
N GLU A 73 -51.19 28.09 7.49
CA GLU A 73 -52.13 26.97 7.70
C GLU A 73 -51.92 26.17 9.01
N GLN A 74 -52.95 25.44 9.42
CA GLN A 74 -53.15 24.91 10.77
C GLN A 74 -53.65 23.46 10.78
N LEU A 75 -53.28 22.75 11.85
CA LEU A 75 -53.94 21.55 12.42
C LEU A 75 -54.25 20.36 11.48
N LEU A 76 -53.71 19.20 11.84
CA LEU A 76 -54.50 18.24 12.63
C LEU A 76 -53.62 17.24 13.40
N ILE A 77 -53.80 17.19 14.71
CA ILE A 77 -53.31 16.11 15.58
C ILE A 77 -54.48 15.17 15.83
N ILE A 78 -54.26 13.87 15.66
CA ILE A 78 -55.12 12.81 16.23
C ILE A 78 -54.19 11.81 16.90
N GLU A 79 -54.23 11.77 18.22
CA GLU A 79 -53.66 10.69 19.02
C GLU A 79 -54.68 9.54 19.07
N ASP A 80 -54.22 8.29 18.92
CA ASP A 80 -54.95 7.13 19.43
C ASP A 80 -53.98 5.99 19.79
N THR A 81 -54.24 5.31 20.91
CA THR A 81 -53.43 4.22 21.49
C THR A 81 -54.15 3.68 22.75
N PRO A 82 -53.94 2.42 23.19
CA PRO A 82 -53.06 1.37 22.65
C PRO A 82 -53.77 0.03 22.36
N GLY A 83 -53.03 -0.94 21.80
CA GLY A 83 -53.45 -2.34 21.68
C GLY A 83 -52.24 -3.28 21.69
N GLU A 84 -52.29 -4.34 22.50
CA GLU A 84 -51.18 -5.28 22.71
C GLU A 84 -51.17 -6.43 21.69
N GLY A 85 -50.00 -7.03 21.38
CA GLY A 85 -49.99 -8.40 20.85
C GLY A 85 -48.76 -8.90 20.08
N SER A 86 -48.02 -9.82 20.71
CA SER A 86 -47.07 -10.78 20.11
C SER A 86 -45.65 -10.32 19.78
N MET A 87 -44.71 -11.23 20.03
CA MET A 87 -43.26 -11.08 19.84
C MET A 87 -42.87 -11.43 18.40
N GLY A 88 -41.76 -10.85 17.92
CA GLY A 88 -41.04 -11.33 16.74
C GLY A 88 -39.71 -11.96 17.15
N GLU A 89 -39.38 -13.11 16.56
CA GLU A 89 -38.01 -13.62 16.49
C GLU A 89 -37.50 -13.33 15.07
N SER A 90 -36.60 -12.36 14.95
CA SER A 90 -35.86 -12.08 13.71
C SER A 90 -34.42 -12.52 13.93
N SER A 91 -34.05 -13.67 13.36
CA SER A 91 -32.70 -14.22 13.47
C SER A 91 -31.72 -13.42 12.61
N THR A 92 -30.97 -12.52 13.24
CA THR A 92 -29.79 -11.89 12.60
C THR A 92 -28.60 -12.83 12.70
N THR A 93 -28.25 -13.47 11.59
CA THR A 93 -26.93 -14.08 11.38
C THR A 93 -25.90 -12.97 11.14
N PRO A 94 -24.72 -13.00 11.80
CA PRO A 94 -23.59 -12.18 11.40
C PRO A 94 -22.89 -12.84 10.20
N GLU A 95 -22.81 -12.14 9.07
CA GLU A 95 -21.95 -12.56 7.94
C GLU A 95 -20.59 -11.85 8.08
N GLY A 96 -19.63 -12.53 8.72
CA GLY A 96 -18.24 -12.09 8.82
C GLY A 96 -17.47 -12.31 7.52
N ASN A 97 -17.88 -11.64 6.44
CA ASN A 97 -17.23 -11.76 5.13
C ASN A 97 -15.99 -10.85 5.06
N GLY A 98 -14.83 -11.46 4.77
CA GLY A 98 -13.58 -10.78 4.41
C GLY A 98 -13.62 -10.16 3.01
N GLU A 99 -14.64 -9.37 2.72
CA GLU A 99 -14.58 -8.42 1.61
C GLU A 99 -13.55 -7.35 1.98
N LEU A 100 -12.64 -7.04 1.06
CA LEU A 100 -11.77 -5.87 1.21
C LEU A 100 -12.64 -4.65 0.88
N VAL A 101 -13.47 -4.26 1.86
CA VAL A 101 -14.32 -3.08 1.79
C VAL A 101 -13.41 -1.86 1.77
N ILE A 102 -12.97 -1.50 0.57
CA ILE A 102 -12.63 -0.12 0.26
C ILE A 102 -13.90 0.67 0.59
N GLU A 103 -13.91 1.36 1.73
CA GLU A 103 -14.96 2.33 2.02
C GLU A 103 -14.83 3.51 1.02
N GLU A 104 -15.42 3.33 -0.17
CA GLU A 104 -16.33 4.35 -0.69
C GLU A 104 -17.48 4.48 0.32
N SER A 105 -17.13 5.12 1.46
CA SER A 105 -17.95 5.23 2.67
C SER A 105 -19.34 5.65 2.24
N ALA A 106 -20.31 4.76 2.41
CA ALA A 106 -21.57 4.83 1.69
C ALA A 106 -22.17 6.23 1.80
N THR A 107 -22.77 6.72 0.71
CA THR A 107 -23.55 7.97 0.74
C THR A 107 -24.87 7.73 1.47
N VAL A 108 -24.76 7.49 2.77
CA VAL A 108 -25.87 7.58 3.70
C VAL A 108 -26.26 9.05 3.71
N GLU A 109 -27.44 9.37 3.19
CA GLU A 109 -28.12 10.64 3.46
C GLU A 109 -28.59 10.65 4.93
N GLU A 110 -27.61 10.63 5.85
CA GLU A 110 -27.85 10.60 7.28
C GLU A 110 -28.22 12.03 7.71
N ASP A 111 -29.49 12.27 8.02
CA ASP A 111 -29.98 13.59 8.41
C ASP A 111 -29.39 14.02 9.76
N TYR A 112 -28.22 14.67 9.69
CA TYR A 112 -27.47 15.21 10.82
C TYR A 112 -28.26 16.20 11.70
N GLN A 113 -29.47 16.61 11.30
CA GLN A 113 -30.33 17.46 12.13
C GLN A 113 -31.18 16.68 13.15
N ASN A 114 -31.37 15.37 12.97
CA ASN A 114 -32.29 14.56 13.79
C ASN A 114 -31.66 13.35 14.50
N LEU A 115 -30.36 13.08 14.32
CA LEU A 115 -29.67 12.00 15.04
C LEU A 115 -29.62 12.27 16.57
N PRO A 116 -29.96 11.29 17.42
CA PRO A 116 -29.81 11.45 18.87
C PRO A 116 -28.34 11.58 19.25
N VAL A 117 -28.01 12.55 20.11
CA VAL A 117 -26.61 12.88 20.48
C VAL A 117 -26.01 11.82 21.41
N VAL A 118 -25.64 10.66 20.86
CA VAL A 118 -24.93 9.59 21.56
C VAL A 118 -23.44 9.86 21.53
N ARG A 119 -22.99 10.73 22.45
CA ARG A 119 -21.57 10.80 22.83
C ARG A 119 -21.11 9.42 23.27
N SER A 120 -20.21 8.84 22.49
CA SER A 120 -19.75 7.47 22.63
C SER A 120 -18.23 7.47 22.69
N LEU A 121 -17.70 6.88 23.75
CA LEU A 121 -16.28 6.56 23.90
C LEU A 121 -16.20 5.03 23.95
N ASP A 122 -15.61 4.45 22.92
CA ASP A 122 -15.34 3.03 22.79
C ASP A 122 -13.83 2.82 22.93
N ILE A 123 -13.42 1.79 23.67
CA ILE A 123 -12.02 1.40 23.81
C ILE A 123 -11.97 -0.12 23.67
N LYS A 124 -11.33 -0.59 22.61
CA LYS A 124 -11.25 -1.99 22.24
C LYS A 124 -9.82 -2.41 21.98
N LEU A 125 -9.59 -3.68 22.23
CA LEU A 125 -8.67 -4.49 21.44
C LEU A 125 -9.49 -4.86 20.20
N ASP A 126 -9.08 -4.43 19.00
CA ASP A 126 -9.81 -4.73 17.76
C ASP A 126 -9.30 -6.03 17.14
N GLU A 127 -7.99 -6.30 17.21
CA GLU A 127 -7.38 -7.50 16.64
C GLU A 127 -6.30 -8.12 17.54
N LEU A 128 -6.22 -9.46 17.52
CA LEU A 128 -5.00 -10.21 17.84
C LEU A 128 -4.74 -11.29 16.80
N TRP A 129 -3.48 -11.47 16.41
CA TRP A 129 -3.04 -12.54 15.52
C TRP A 129 -1.70 -13.10 16.01
N VAL A 130 -1.59 -14.43 16.06
CA VAL A 130 -0.36 -15.18 16.34
C VAL A 130 -0.18 -16.27 15.30
N GLU A 131 1.02 -16.37 14.72
CA GLU A 131 1.39 -17.43 13.77
C GLU A 131 2.71 -18.10 14.18
N TYR A 132 2.78 -19.41 13.98
CA TYR A 132 4.03 -20.18 13.93
C TYR A 132 4.22 -20.75 12.52
N GLY A 133 5.35 -20.44 11.88
CA GLY A 133 5.73 -20.95 10.57
C GLY A 133 6.97 -21.85 10.64
N ARG A 134 7.01 -22.87 9.78
CA ARG A 134 8.18 -23.72 9.58
C ARG A 134 8.53 -23.79 8.09
N PHE A 135 9.78 -23.47 7.75
CA PHE A 135 10.28 -23.58 6.38
C PHE A 135 10.37 -25.06 5.95
N THR A 136 10.12 -25.31 4.67
CA THR A 136 9.98 -26.67 4.11
C THR A 136 11.19 -27.15 3.33
N ASP A 137 12.04 -26.26 2.84
CA ASP A 137 13.36 -26.62 2.31
C ASP A 137 14.45 -26.53 3.39
N GLY A 138 15.53 -27.29 3.22
CA GLY A 138 16.71 -27.27 4.10
C GLY A 138 17.80 -26.28 3.65
N ASN A 139 17.59 -25.59 2.53
CA ASN A 139 18.47 -24.51 2.04
C ASN A 139 18.14 -23.14 2.62
N SER A 140 16.94 -22.94 3.19
CA SER A 140 16.54 -21.65 3.79
C SER A 140 17.52 -21.24 4.90
N ILE A 141 17.73 -19.93 5.08
CA ILE A 141 18.62 -19.41 6.12
C ILE A 141 18.08 -19.61 7.55
N ALA A 142 16.85 -20.12 7.73
CA ALA A 142 16.30 -20.50 9.04
C ALA A 142 15.34 -21.70 8.95
N ASP A 143 15.14 -22.42 10.07
CA ASP A 143 14.15 -23.51 10.17
C ASP A 143 12.70 -23.01 10.37
N ASN A 144 12.51 -21.87 11.04
CA ASN A 144 11.20 -21.41 11.53
C ASN A 144 11.04 -19.89 11.50
N GLN A 145 9.78 -19.43 11.45
CA GLN A 145 9.36 -18.06 11.75
C GLN A 145 8.24 -18.03 12.81
N GLY A 146 8.00 -16.87 13.40
CA GLY A 146 6.84 -16.58 14.22
C GLY A 146 6.38 -15.15 14.04
N TYR A 147 5.08 -14.93 14.12
CA TYR A 147 4.45 -13.61 14.04
C TYR A 147 3.54 -13.37 15.25
N LEU A 148 3.53 -12.13 15.72
CA LEU A 148 2.58 -11.59 16.69
C LEU A 148 2.09 -10.25 16.15
N HIS A 149 0.78 -10.04 16.16
CA HIS A 149 0.17 -8.76 15.84
C HIS A 149 -0.99 -8.45 16.79
N GLY A 150 -1.23 -7.16 17.02
CA GLY A 150 -2.40 -6.69 17.73
C GLY A 150 -2.68 -5.21 17.52
N LEU A 151 -3.97 -4.89 17.43
CA LEU A 151 -4.49 -3.54 17.29
C LEU A 151 -5.43 -3.22 18.46
N ALA A 152 -5.27 -2.04 19.06
CA ALA A 152 -6.19 -1.54 20.07
C ALA A 152 -6.49 -0.06 19.83
N ALA A 153 -7.78 0.25 19.61
CA ALA A 153 -8.25 1.61 19.35
C ALA A 153 -9.08 2.20 20.49
N LEU A 154 -8.95 3.52 20.60
CA LEU A 154 -9.90 4.40 21.27
C LEU A 154 -10.65 5.17 20.19
N ARG A 155 -11.98 5.02 20.14
CA ARG A 155 -12.88 5.73 19.21
C ARG A 155 -13.83 6.61 20.00
N TRP A 156 -13.83 7.91 19.73
CA TRP A 156 -14.63 8.90 20.46
C TRP A 156 -15.42 9.80 19.51
N ARG A 157 -16.75 9.62 19.47
CA ARG A 157 -17.66 10.59 18.83
C ARG A 157 -18.03 11.66 19.84
N ILE A 158 -17.53 12.87 19.59
CA ILE A 158 -17.64 14.06 20.46
C ILE A 158 -19.03 14.71 20.28
N ASP A 159 -19.53 14.70 19.05
CA ASP A 159 -20.88 15.00 18.59
C ASP A 159 -21.07 14.32 17.20
N PRO A 160 -22.23 14.44 16.52
CA PRO A 160 -22.45 13.76 15.22
C PRO A 160 -21.52 14.18 14.07
N ARG A 161 -20.70 15.22 14.23
CA ARG A 161 -19.77 15.70 13.19
C ARG A 161 -18.30 15.52 13.55
N TRP A 162 -17.96 15.39 14.83
CA TRP A 162 -16.59 15.29 15.31
C TRP A 162 -16.26 13.91 15.86
N GLU A 163 -15.35 13.24 15.17
CA GLU A 163 -14.80 11.93 15.52
C GLU A 163 -13.31 12.08 15.85
N PHE A 164 -12.88 11.42 16.92
CA PHE A 164 -11.46 11.24 17.26
C PHE A 164 -11.17 9.75 17.37
N GLN A 165 -10.15 9.28 16.65
CA GLN A 165 -9.61 7.94 16.79
C GLN A 165 -8.14 8.01 17.22
N ALA A 166 -7.70 7.07 18.04
CA ALA A 166 -6.29 6.83 18.33
C ALA A 166 -6.08 5.32 18.48
N GLU A 167 -5.13 4.77 17.74
CA GLU A 167 -4.96 3.32 17.59
C GLU A 167 -3.49 2.94 17.81
N ALA A 168 -3.26 1.96 18.66
CA ALA A 168 -1.93 1.44 18.96
C ALA A 168 -1.76 0.09 18.27
N ARG A 169 -0.71 -0.03 17.45
CA ARG A 169 -0.33 -1.26 16.73
C ARG A 169 0.91 -1.86 17.36
N VAL A 170 0.90 -3.16 17.64
CA VAL A 170 2.07 -3.94 18.04
C VAL A 170 2.32 -5.02 16.99
N ASP A 171 3.56 -5.15 16.56
CA ASP A 171 4.00 -6.22 15.66
C ASP A 171 5.27 -6.87 16.24
N GLY A 172 5.34 -8.19 16.21
CA GLY A 172 6.51 -8.98 16.59
C GLY A 172 6.85 -9.97 15.50
N ASN A 173 8.06 -9.88 14.96
CA ASN A 173 8.58 -10.76 13.92
C ASN A 173 9.78 -11.52 14.49
N TYR A 174 9.78 -12.84 14.33
CA TYR A 174 10.77 -13.73 14.94
C TYR A 174 11.21 -14.80 13.93
N GLN A 175 12.50 -15.12 13.89
CA GLN A 175 13.07 -16.14 13.00
C GLN A 175 14.11 -16.95 13.78
N TRP A 176 14.10 -18.29 13.67
CA TRP A 176 15.06 -19.11 14.41
C TRP A 176 15.38 -20.48 13.81
N GLY A 177 16.59 -20.95 14.13
CA GLY A 177 17.20 -22.20 13.67
C GLY A 177 18.24 -22.00 12.57
N GLY A 178 18.85 -20.82 12.47
CA GLY A 178 19.85 -20.50 11.44
C GLY A 178 20.41 -19.09 11.63
N GLU A 179 20.09 -18.18 10.71
CA GLU A 179 20.18 -16.74 10.92
C GLU A 179 19.00 -16.31 11.81
N ASP A 180 19.22 -16.28 13.13
CA ASP A 180 18.19 -15.99 14.15
C ASP A 180 18.00 -14.47 14.33
N PHE A 181 16.75 -13.97 14.37
CA PHE A 181 16.44 -12.58 14.77
C PHE A 181 15.15 -12.47 15.58
N ASP A 182 15.07 -11.45 16.45
CA ASP A 182 13.84 -11.03 17.14
C ASP A 182 13.60 -9.52 17.01
N HIS A 183 12.41 -9.15 16.52
CA HIS A 183 11.91 -7.78 16.49
C HIS A 183 10.59 -7.68 17.24
N THR A 184 10.37 -6.57 17.96
CA THR A 184 9.03 -6.18 18.42
C THR A 184 8.88 -4.66 18.39
N GLY A 185 7.97 -4.19 17.53
CA GLY A 185 7.67 -2.78 17.31
C GLY A 185 6.38 -2.34 18.03
N LEU A 186 6.34 -1.05 18.36
CA LEU A 186 5.13 -0.33 18.74
C LEU A 186 4.97 0.85 17.79
N ASP A 187 3.82 0.93 17.14
CA ASP A 187 3.48 1.88 16.07
C ASP A 187 2.09 2.47 16.32
N TYR A 188 1.73 3.51 15.56
CA TYR A 188 0.35 4.01 15.50
C TYR A 188 -0.39 3.35 14.32
N GLY A 189 -1.62 2.93 14.60
CA GLY A 189 -2.63 2.67 13.57
C GLY A 189 -3.39 3.95 13.24
N ASP A 190 -4.62 3.81 12.74
CA ASP A 190 -5.43 4.95 12.30
C ASP A 190 -5.78 5.85 13.47
N SER A 191 -5.24 7.07 13.46
CA SER A 191 -5.11 7.95 14.63
C SER A 191 -5.30 9.42 14.21
N PHE A 192 -6.54 9.88 14.22
CA PHE A 192 -6.95 11.15 13.62
C PHE A 192 -7.99 11.93 14.43
N LEU A 193 -8.08 13.22 14.14
CA LEU A 193 -9.27 14.03 14.36
C LEU A 193 -9.97 14.22 13.00
N ARG A 194 -11.27 13.93 12.94
CA ARG A 194 -12.08 13.96 11.73
C ARG A 194 -13.35 14.80 11.94
N TYR A 195 -13.59 15.72 11.03
CA TYR A 195 -14.88 16.42 10.87
C TYR A 195 -15.66 15.80 9.71
N SER A 196 -16.98 15.67 9.81
CA SER A 196 -17.88 15.28 8.70
C SER A 196 -19.19 16.09 8.70
N ASP A 197 -19.67 16.44 7.50
CA ASP A 197 -21.06 16.82 7.21
C ASP A 197 -21.45 16.35 5.79
N ASP A 198 -22.70 16.65 5.37
CA ASP A 198 -23.31 16.25 4.09
C ASP A 198 -22.45 16.51 2.84
N ARG A 199 -21.46 17.40 2.92
CA ARG A 199 -20.67 17.87 1.77
C ARG A 199 -19.16 17.80 1.98
N TRP A 200 -18.68 17.61 3.20
CA TRP A 200 -17.25 17.64 3.52
C TRP A 200 -16.87 16.62 4.59
N ARG A 201 -15.76 15.91 4.37
CA ARG A 201 -15.01 15.24 5.43
C ARG A 201 -13.58 15.78 5.46
N LEU A 202 -13.09 16.10 6.65
CA LEU A 202 -11.75 16.64 6.87
C LEU A 202 -11.04 15.76 7.88
N THR A 203 -9.97 15.07 7.50
CA THR A 203 -9.16 14.24 8.42
C THR A 203 -7.79 14.88 8.65
N PHE A 204 -7.35 14.94 9.91
CA PHE A 204 -6.01 15.37 10.30
C PHE A 204 -5.43 14.39 11.33
N GLY A 205 -4.28 13.78 11.02
CA GLY A 205 -3.66 12.75 11.85
C GLY A 205 -2.92 11.72 11.01
N ALA A 206 -3.02 10.44 11.36
CA ALA A 206 -2.69 9.31 10.49
C ALA A 206 -3.97 8.53 10.13
N ASP A 207 -4.09 8.10 8.88
CA ASP A 207 -5.30 7.48 8.30
C ASP A 207 -4.85 6.58 7.13
N THR A 208 -5.44 5.40 6.94
CA THR A 208 -5.00 4.44 5.91
C THR A 208 -5.77 4.63 4.61
N VAL A 209 -5.18 5.34 3.66
CA VAL A 209 -5.83 5.68 2.38
C VAL A 209 -5.30 4.80 1.24
N ILE A 210 -6.08 3.80 0.86
CA ILE A 210 -5.84 2.99 -0.35
C ILE A 210 -6.65 3.61 -1.51
N TRP A 211 -6.02 3.80 -2.67
CA TRP A 211 -6.68 4.27 -3.90
C TRP A 211 -6.49 3.25 -5.04
N GLY A 212 -7.55 2.99 -5.79
CA GLY A 212 -7.61 1.97 -6.84
C GLY A 212 -8.89 1.14 -6.72
N ARG A 213 -8.99 0.06 -7.51
CA ARG A 213 -10.10 -0.91 -7.44
C ARG A 213 -9.69 -2.38 -7.54
N ILE A 214 -8.44 -2.72 -7.89
CA ILE A 214 -8.02 -4.14 -7.94
C ILE A 214 -7.38 -4.60 -6.63
N ASP A 215 -7.75 -5.79 -6.17
CA ASP A 215 -7.70 -6.17 -4.75
C ASP A 215 -6.35 -6.69 -4.23
N GLU A 216 -5.32 -6.80 -5.09
CA GLU A 216 -4.00 -7.33 -4.71
C GLU A 216 -2.86 -6.34 -5.03
N LEU A 217 -2.83 -5.70 -6.21
CA LEU A 217 -1.71 -4.82 -6.64
C LEU A 217 -2.19 -3.56 -7.40
N PRO A 218 -2.97 -2.66 -6.78
CA PRO A 218 -3.57 -1.48 -7.43
C PRO A 218 -2.53 -0.47 -7.98
N PRO A 219 -2.53 -0.17 -9.30
CA PRO A 219 -1.63 0.82 -9.90
C PRO A 219 -1.69 2.22 -9.27
N THR A 220 -2.87 2.72 -8.91
CA THR A 220 -3.07 4.09 -8.40
C THR A 220 -2.82 4.26 -6.90
N ASP A 221 -2.53 3.18 -6.17
CA ASP A 221 -2.20 3.24 -4.75
C ASP A 221 -0.75 3.73 -4.55
N ARG A 222 -0.58 5.05 -4.39
CA ARG A 222 0.72 5.71 -4.12
C ARG A 222 0.63 6.81 -3.05
N VAL A 223 -0.46 6.84 -2.28
CA VAL A 223 -0.61 7.65 -1.05
C VAL A 223 -0.44 6.82 0.22
N SER A 224 -0.66 5.50 0.17
CA SER A 224 -0.46 4.62 1.31
C SER A 224 1.01 4.24 1.54
N THR A 225 1.33 3.88 2.78
CA THR A 225 2.59 3.22 3.12
C THR A 225 2.40 1.71 3.12
N VAL A 226 3.29 0.99 2.42
CA VAL A 226 3.29 -0.47 2.35
C VAL A 226 4.00 -1.07 3.56
N ASP A 227 3.49 -2.18 4.07
CA ASP A 227 4.24 -3.07 4.97
C ASP A 227 4.74 -4.27 4.16
N LEU A 228 6.05 -4.57 4.28
CA LEU A 228 6.73 -5.69 3.64
C LEU A 228 7.41 -6.62 4.64
N THR A 229 7.21 -6.44 5.96
CA THR A 229 7.86 -7.23 7.02
C THR A 229 7.65 -8.75 6.85
N ARG A 230 6.47 -9.14 6.35
CA ARG A 230 6.07 -10.50 5.94
C ARG A 230 5.77 -10.62 4.44
N TYR A 231 6.44 -9.80 3.63
CA TYR A 231 6.49 -9.88 2.17
C TYR A 231 5.10 -9.94 1.48
N ILE A 232 4.70 -11.10 0.93
CA ILE A 232 3.43 -11.35 0.24
C ILE A 232 2.53 -12.36 0.99
N LEU A 233 2.92 -12.75 2.21
CA LEU A 233 2.21 -13.77 2.99
C LEU A 233 0.78 -13.32 3.33
N ASP A 234 0.61 -12.04 3.65
CA ASP A 234 -0.62 -11.45 4.18
C ASP A 234 -1.50 -10.79 3.10
N ASP A 235 -2.76 -10.47 3.42
CA ASP A 235 -3.69 -9.86 2.47
C ASP A 235 -3.33 -8.37 2.21
N LEU A 236 -4.01 -7.70 1.28
CA LEU A 236 -3.64 -6.33 0.86
C LEU A 236 -3.87 -5.27 1.96
N SER A 237 -4.90 -5.44 2.77
CA SER A 237 -5.20 -4.61 3.96
C SER A 237 -4.04 -4.60 4.95
N ASP A 238 -3.57 -5.79 5.31
CA ASP A 238 -2.67 -6.01 6.43
C ASP A 238 -1.24 -5.54 6.09
N ARG A 239 -0.91 -5.57 4.79
CA ARG A 239 0.30 -5.01 4.17
C ARG A 239 0.24 -3.48 3.98
N ARG A 240 -0.48 -2.76 4.83
CA ARG A 240 -0.52 -1.28 4.85
C ARG A 240 -0.32 -0.71 6.25
N ARG A 241 0.20 0.51 6.28
CA ARG A 241 0.45 1.33 7.48
C ARG A 241 -0.23 2.68 7.34
N SER A 242 -0.83 3.15 8.42
CA SER A 242 -1.36 4.51 8.56
C SER A 242 -0.27 5.56 8.31
N THR A 243 -0.57 6.52 7.44
CA THR A 243 0.37 7.55 6.99
C THR A 243 -0.05 8.92 7.54
N PRO A 244 0.86 9.72 8.13
CA PRO A 244 0.54 11.07 8.58
C PRO A 244 0.07 11.94 7.41
N LEU A 245 -1.15 12.47 7.50
CA LEU A 245 -1.81 13.16 6.40
C LEU A 245 -2.74 14.30 6.84
N ILE A 246 -3.08 15.13 5.85
CA ILE A 246 -4.21 16.05 5.85
C ILE A 246 -5.08 15.68 4.65
N ARG A 247 -6.33 15.28 4.88
CA ARG A 247 -7.27 14.83 3.85
C ARG A 247 -8.51 15.71 3.82
N VAL A 248 -8.94 16.07 2.62
CA VAL A 248 -10.12 16.89 2.34
C VAL A 248 -10.96 16.17 1.29
N GLU A 249 -12.02 15.51 1.75
CA GLU A 249 -13.05 14.92 0.90
C GLU A 249 -14.22 15.89 0.74
N ARG A 250 -14.75 16.00 -0.48
CA ARG A 250 -15.90 16.82 -0.82
C ARG A 250 -16.92 16.01 -1.61
N PHE A 251 -18.13 15.90 -1.08
CA PHE A 251 -19.26 15.18 -1.67
C PHE A 251 -20.15 16.13 -2.47
N LEU A 252 -20.61 15.66 -3.63
CA LEU A 252 -21.38 16.44 -4.63
C LEU A 252 -22.43 15.52 -5.28
N GLY A 253 -23.35 14.99 -4.46
CA GLY A 253 -24.22 13.89 -4.87
C GLY A 253 -23.38 12.64 -5.16
N ASN A 254 -23.61 12.00 -6.31
CA ASN A 254 -22.86 10.83 -6.79
C ASN A 254 -21.36 11.04 -7.05
N SER A 255 -20.81 12.26 -6.86
CA SER A 255 -19.40 12.56 -7.11
C SER A 255 -18.64 12.92 -5.84
N LYS A 256 -17.38 12.45 -5.73
CA LYS A 256 -16.45 12.81 -4.67
C LYS A 256 -15.15 13.40 -5.23
N PHE A 257 -14.67 14.49 -4.65
CA PHE A 257 -13.27 14.90 -4.75
C PHE A 257 -12.56 14.53 -3.45
N ASP A 258 -11.38 13.92 -3.53
CA ASP A 258 -10.57 13.46 -2.40
C ASP A 258 -9.14 14.00 -2.58
N LEU A 259 -8.76 14.97 -1.74
CA LEU A 259 -7.45 15.62 -1.76
C LEU A 259 -6.65 15.17 -0.54
N VAL A 260 -5.50 14.55 -0.76
CA VAL A 260 -4.58 14.08 0.29
C VAL A 260 -3.27 14.86 0.20
N PHE A 261 -2.77 15.35 1.34
CA PHE A 261 -1.41 15.88 1.50
C PHE A 261 -0.69 15.09 2.58
N LEU A 262 0.55 14.67 2.30
CA LEU A 262 1.40 13.87 3.19
C LEU A 262 2.53 14.77 3.76
N PRO A 263 2.33 15.48 4.89
CA PRO A 263 3.31 16.42 5.44
C PRO A 263 4.64 15.78 5.84
N VAL A 264 4.67 14.46 6.06
CA VAL A 264 5.87 13.68 6.38
C VAL A 264 5.89 12.43 5.49
N PHE A 265 7.03 12.11 4.91
CA PHE A 265 7.23 10.88 4.18
C PHE A 265 7.38 9.69 5.14
N ARG A 266 6.45 8.73 5.07
CA ARG A 266 6.57 7.43 5.74
C ARG A 266 7.03 6.37 4.72
N PRO A 267 8.29 5.91 4.76
CA PRO A 267 8.76 4.81 3.91
C PRO A 267 8.04 3.50 4.27
N ALA A 268 8.12 2.51 3.40
CA ALA A 268 7.59 1.17 3.66
C ALA A 268 8.31 0.52 4.84
N GLU A 269 7.56 -0.23 5.66
CA GLU A 269 8.15 -1.04 6.72
C GLU A 269 8.81 -2.27 6.07
N LEU A 270 10.13 -2.37 6.18
CA LEU A 270 10.89 -3.49 5.61
C LEU A 270 11.03 -4.62 6.64
N PRO A 271 11.29 -5.87 6.20
CA PRO A 271 11.85 -6.89 7.08
C PRO A 271 13.15 -6.42 7.74
N GLU A 272 13.52 -7.03 8.86
CA GLU A 272 14.86 -6.90 9.42
C GLU A 272 15.92 -7.44 8.45
N GLU A 273 17.16 -6.96 8.59
CA GLU A 273 18.22 -7.17 7.59
C GLU A 273 18.71 -8.63 7.52
N GLU A 274 18.43 -9.42 8.56
CA GLU A 274 18.68 -10.86 8.72
C GLU A 274 17.47 -11.76 8.31
N SER A 275 16.37 -11.17 7.82
CA SER A 275 15.13 -11.91 7.50
C SER A 275 15.18 -12.66 6.17
N VAL A 276 14.57 -13.86 6.10
CA VAL A 276 14.29 -14.59 4.85
C VAL A 276 13.48 -13.79 3.83
N TRP A 277 12.77 -12.75 4.30
CA TRP A 277 11.95 -11.84 3.49
C TRP A 277 12.72 -10.60 3.03
N TYR A 278 13.93 -10.35 3.55
CA TYR A 278 14.71 -9.15 3.22
C TYR A 278 15.15 -9.20 1.75
N PRO A 279 14.94 -8.13 0.97
CA PRO A 279 15.12 -8.09 -0.50
C PRO A 279 16.59 -8.12 -0.96
N LEU A 280 17.53 -8.11 -0.03
CA LEU A 280 18.98 -8.11 -0.27
C LEU A 280 19.66 -9.13 0.64
N ASN A 281 19.67 -10.39 0.20
CA ASN A 281 20.30 -11.46 0.97
C ASN A 281 21.82 -11.20 1.06
N ARG A 282 22.30 -10.90 2.27
CA ARG A 282 23.70 -10.53 2.53
C ARG A 282 24.65 -11.72 2.65
N SER A 283 24.13 -12.93 2.88
CA SER A 283 24.92 -14.16 3.02
C SER A 283 25.04 -14.94 1.71
N SER A 284 24.11 -14.79 0.75
CA SER A 284 24.21 -15.33 -0.62
C SER A 284 24.56 -14.27 -1.69
N GLY A 285 24.47 -12.99 -1.34
CA GLY A 285 24.61 -11.88 -2.28
C GLY A 285 23.45 -11.72 -3.28
N GLN A 286 22.36 -12.49 -3.13
CA GLN A 286 21.21 -12.41 -4.02
C GLN A 286 20.45 -11.08 -3.86
N VAL A 287 19.84 -10.66 -4.96
CA VAL A 287 19.10 -9.41 -5.10
C VAL A 287 17.68 -9.73 -5.57
N PHE A 288 16.66 -9.25 -4.85
CA PHE A 288 15.28 -9.49 -5.22
C PHE A 288 14.96 -8.91 -6.62
N GLY A 289 14.42 -9.75 -7.51
CA GLY A 289 14.04 -9.37 -8.87
C GLY A 289 15.20 -9.12 -9.85
N VAL A 290 16.46 -9.36 -9.46
CA VAL A 290 17.64 -9.29 -10.34
C VAL A 290 18.28 -10.67 -10.43
N LYS A 291 18.80 -11.02 -11.62
CA LYS A 291 19.42 -12.32 -11.88
C LYS A 291 20.78 -12.44 -11.19
N TYR A 292 21.07 -13.61 -10.62
CA TYR A 292 22.31 -13.87 -9.89
C TYR A 292 23.54 -13.70 -10.80
N ASP A 293 24.45 -12.83 -10.39
CA ASP A 293 25.77 -12.67 -10.98
C ASP A 293 26.84 -12.68 -9.87
N PRO A 294 27.96 -13.42 -10.01
CA PRO A 294 28.98 -13.51 -8.96
C PRO A 294 29.70 -12.20 -8.60
N GLN A 295 29.71 -11.19 -9.49
CA GLN A 295 30.30 -9.88 -9.20
C GLN A 295 29.29 -8.99 -8.46
N LEU A 296 28.02 -9.10 -8.83
CA LEU A 296 26.88 -8.53 -8.11
C LEU A 296 26.83 -9.05 -6.66
N ALA A 297 26.90 -10.37 -6.49
CA ALA A 297 26.84 -11.04 -5.19
C ALA A 297 27.99 -10.62 -4.26
N ALA A 298 29.24 -10.73 -4.75
CA ALA A 298 30.42 -10.31 -3.99
C ALA A 298 30.39 -8.82 -3.60
N LEU A 299 29.67 -7.98 -4.35
CA LEU A 299 29.47 -6.57 -4.02
C LEU A 299 28.37 -6.39 -2.95
N VAL A 300 27.26 -7.12 -3.02
CA VAL A 300 26.21 -7.13 -1.98
C VAL A 300 26.80 -7.60 -0.64
N GLU A 301 27.48 -8.76 -0.63
CA GLU A 301 28.17 -9.34 0.54
C GLU A 301 29.14 -8.37 1.25
N ASN A 302 29.75 -7.45 0.51
CA ASN A 302 30.84 -6.59 1.00
C ASN A 302 30.50 -5.09 1.03
N ALA A 303 29.28 -4.69 0.67
CA ALA A 303 28.87 -3.28 0.69
C ALA A 303 28.59 -2.77 2.11
N SER A 304 28.81 -1.47 2.32
CA SER A 304 28.15 -0.74 3.41
C SER A 304 26.69 -0.45 3.03
N TYR A 305 25.81 -0.28 4.02
CA TYR A 305 24.38 -0.02 3.80
C TYR A 305 23.93 1.32 4.38
N ARG A 306 22.94 1.94 3.74
CA ARG A 306 22.20 3.12 4.21
C ARG A 306 20.74 3.03 3.80
N THR A 307 19.92 2.46 4.66
CA THR A 307 18.49 2.21 4.44
C THR A 307 17.59 3.40 4.82
N LYS A 308 18.08 4.31 5.68
CA LYS A 308 17.29 5.44 6.23
C LYS A 308 16.76 6.38 5.15
N ALA A 309 15.44 6.55 5.15
CA ALA A 309 14.67 7.48 4.31
C ALA A 309 14.98 8.97 4.53
N PRO A 310 14.72 9.84 3.52
CA PRO A 310 14.92 11.28 3.62
C PRO A 310 13.83 11.96 4.47
N ASP A 311 14.27 12.82 5.40
CA ASP A 311 13.42 13.73 6.16
C ASP A 311 12.83 14.81 5.21
N SER A 312 11.59 14.58 4.75
CA SER A 312 10.87 15.39 3.76
C SER A 312 9.38 15.06 3.75
N ASP A 313 8.57 15.80 2.99
CA ASP A 313 7.16 15.49 2.77
C ASP A 313 6.99 14.23 1.90
N GLY A 314 5.87 13.51 2.08
CA GLY A 314 5.50 12.37 1.24
C GLY A 314 4.98 12.79 -0.13
N GLY A 315 4.41 14.00 -0.24
CA GLY A 315 3.82 14.57 -1.45
C GLY A 315 2.32 14.81 -1.33
N PHE A 316 1.59 14.76 -2.44
CA PHE A 316 0.15 14.99 -2.46
C PHE A 316 -0.57 14.19 -3.56
N GLY A 317 -1.88 14.03 -3.42
CA GLY A 317 -2.75 13.38 -4.38
C GLY A 317 -4.11 14.06 -4.48
N LEU A 318 -4.70 14.04 -5.67
CA LEU A 318 -6.08 14.42 -5.94
C LEU A 318 -6.76 13.31 -6.72
N ARG A 319 -7.86 12.78 -6.18
CA ARG A 319 -8.75 11.82 -6.82
C ARG A 319 -10.14 12.43 -7.01
N PHE A 320 -10.74 12.19 -8.16
CA PHE A 320 -12.15 12.43 -8.43
C PHE A 320 -12.80 11.07 -8.70
N SER A 321 -13.92 10.76 -8.06
CA SER A 321 -14.74 9.59 -8.39
C SER A 321 -16.20 9.96 -8.62
N GLU A 322 -16.89 9.19 -9.47
CA GLU A 322 -18.32 9.33 -9.75
C GLU A 322 -19.01 7.96 -9.90
N THR A 323 -20.06 7.75 -9.11
CA THR A 323 -20.90 6.56 -9.09
C THR A 323 -22.06 6.68 -10.07
N ARG A 324 -22.29 5.70 -10.97
CA ARG A 324 -23.41 5.72 -11.92
C ARG A 324 -24.15 4.39 -11.97
N SER A 325 -25.38 4.41 -12.50
CA SER A 325 -26.33 3.29 -12.53
C SER A 325 -25.91 2.01 -13.29
N SER A 326 -24.65 1.88 -13.71
CA SER A 326 -24.14 0.79 -14.54
C SER A 326 -22.61 0.67 -14.53
N PHE A 327 -21.89 1.68 -14.03
CA PHE A 327 -20.44 1.68 -13.83
C PHE A 327 -20.05 2.84 -12.93
N ASP A 328 -19.00 2.66 -12.14
CA ASP A 328 -18.40 3.70 -11.31
C ASP A 328 -16.97 3.93 -11.78
N TYR A 329 -16.47 5.16 -11.74
CA TYR A 329 -15.12 5.46 -12.22
C TYR A 329 -14.42 6.52 -11.38
N ALA A 330 -13.09 6.51 -11.45
CA ALA A 330 -12.26 7.54 -10.85
C ALA A 330 -11.10 7.97 -11.75
N LEU A 331 -10.66 9.21 -11.54
CA LEU A 331 -9.48 9.82 -12.15
C LEU A 331 -8.57 10.32 -11.03
N THR A 332 -7.29 9.98 -11.09
CA THR A 332 -6.32 10.20 -10.01
C THR A 332 -5.06 10.87 -10.56
N VAL A 333 -4.62 11.95 -9.92
CA VAL A 333 -3.34 12.62 -10.18
C VAL A 333 -2.59 12.77 -8.87
N GLN A 334 -1.35 12.30 -8.80
CA GLN A 334 -0.51 12.38 -7.61
C GLN A 334 0.88 12.92 -7.95
N GLN A 335 1.53 13.52 -6.97
CA GLN A 335 2.98 13.69 -6.94
C GLN A 335 3.48 13.23 -5.57
N THR A 336 3.87 11.97 -5.46
CA THR A 336 4.30 11.34 -4.20
C THR A 336 5.67 10.68 -4.32
N ARG A 337 6.32 10.45 -3.18
CA ARG A 337 7.42 9.49 -3.10
C ARG A 337 6.85 8.08 -3.03
N GLN A 338 7.44 7.13 -3.76
CA GLN A 338 7.15 5.73 -3.53
C GLN A 338 7.60 5.34 -2.11
N SER A 339 6.73 4.68 -1.34
CA SER A 339 7.04 4.22 0.03
C SER A 339 8.08 3.08 0.01
N ILE A 340 7.97 2.15 -0.93
CA ILE A 340 8.97 1.09 -1.18
C ILE A 340 10.26 1.70 -1.77
N PRO A 341 11.47 1.47 -1.17
CA PRO A 341 12.73 1.99 -1.67
C PRO A 341 13.24 1.27 -2.92
N TYR A 342 13.93 2.02 -3.79
CA TYR A 342 14.87 1.46 -4.76
C TYR A 342 16.26 1.49 -4.15
N PHE A 343 16.97 0.36 -4.09
CA PHE A 343 18.34 0.37 -3.56
C PHE A 343 19.34 0.74 -4.65
N ARG A 344 20.25 1.67 -4.35
CA ARG A 344 21.21 2.24 -5.30
C ARG A 344 22.63 2.13 -4.77
N PHE A 345 23.51 1.49 -5.51
CA PHE A 345 24.93 1.44 -5.17
C PHE A 345 25.67 2.73 -5.53
N ARG A 346 26.77 2.99 -4.82
CA ARG A 346 27.66 4.14 -4.99
C ARG A 346 29.11 3.63 -5.01
N PRO A 347 29.75 3.43 -6.19
CA PRO A 347 31.06 2.78 -6.30
C PRO A 347 32.16 3.46 -5.49
N ALA A 348 32.20 4.79 -5.57
CA ALA A 348 33.18 5.64 -4.88
C ALA A 348 33.08 5.60 -3.34
N ARG A 349 32.12 4.85 -2.78
CA ARG A 349 31.93 4.64 -1.33
C ARG A 349 31.72 3.18 -0.93
N ASN A 350 31.64 2.25 -1.90
CA ASN A 350 31.20 0.87 -1.69
C ASN A 350 29.92 0.77 -0.82
N LEU A 351 28.88 1.52 -1.20
CA LEU A 351 27.69 1.78 -0.39
C LEU A 351 26.41 1.49 -1.19
N ILE A 352 25.51 0.66 -0.65
CA ILE A 352 24.11 0.54 -1.08
C ILE A 352 23.26 1.54 -0.27
N GLU A 353 22.47 2.35 -0.95
CA GLU A 353 21.67 3.44 -0.40
C GLU A 353 20.20 3.32 -0.82
N ALA A 354 19.25 3.47 0.10
CA ALA A 354 17.83 3.51 -0.23
C ALA A 354 17.46 4.87 -0.85
N GLU A 355 17.10 4.84 -2.13
CA GLU A 355 16.63 5.98 -2.91
C GLU A 355 15.08 5.93 -2.97
N TYR A 356 14.43 7.07 -2.74
CA TYR A 356 12.96 7.19 -2.68
C TYR A 356 12.49 8.26 -3.68
N PRO A 357 12.37 7.92 -4.98
CA PRO A 357 12.06 8.87 -6.03
C PRO A 357 10.69 9.50 -5.83
N ARG A 358 10.55 10.77 -6.20
CA ARG A 358 9.25 11.42 -6.34
C ARG A 358 8.80 11.33 -7.79
N SER A 359 7.68 10.67 -8.02
CA SER A 359 7.07 10.54 -9.34
C SER A 359 5.78 11.33 -9.39
N TRP A 360 5.45 11.87 -10.57
CA TRP A 360 4.05 12.10 -10.91
C TRP A 360 3.38 10.76 -11.22
N LEU A 361 2.10 10.66 -10.88
CA LEU A 361 1.21 9.61 -11.36
C LEU A 361 -0.01 10.27 -12.00
N VAL A 362 -0.44 9.75 -13.14
CA VAL A 362 -1.73 10.07 -13.76
C VAL A 362 -2.43 8.76 -14.13
N GLY A 363 -3.60 8.50 -13.56
CA GLY A 363 -4.30 7.24 -13.74
C GLY A 363 -5.80 7.31 -13.45
N GLY A 364 -6.45 6.15 -13.47
CA GLY A 364 -7.86 6.01 -13.18
C GLY A 364 -8.32 4.56 -13.20
N ASP A 365 -9.52 4.35 -12.67
CA ASP A 365 -10.18 3.06 -12.53
C ASP A 365 -11.65 3.13 -12.95
N ILE A 366 -12.19 1.97 -13.31
CA ILE A 366 -13.62 1.77 -13.61
C ILE A 366 -14.08 0.40 -13.09
N GLY A 367 -15.17 0.39 -12.31
CA GLY A 367 -15.87 -0.81 -11.86
C GLY A 367 -17.23 -0.94 -12.57
N PHE A 368 -17.64 -2.15 -12.95
CA PHE A 368 -18.97 -2.41 -13.50
C PHE A 368 -19.39 -3.87 -13.35
N GLU A 369 -20.69 -4.14 -13.26
CA GLU A 369 -21.24 -5.49 -13.29
C GLU A 369 -21.54 -5.94 -14.73
N ALA A 370 -21.10 -7.14 -15.10
CA ALA A 370 -21.45 -7.76 -16.38
C ALA A 370 -21.40 -9.29 -16.31
N ALA A 371 -22.41 -9.94 -16.90
CA ALA A 371 -22.52 -11.40 -17.02
C ALA A 371 -22.50 -12.20 -15.69
N GLY A 372 -22.95 -11.58 -14.59
CA GLY A 372 -22.94 -12.21 -13.26
C GLY A 372 -21.59 -12.11 -12.54
N ALA A 373 -20.74 -11.17 -12.95
CA ALA A 373 -19.44 -10.90 -12.37
C ALA A 373 -19.20 -9.39 -12.24
N THR A 374 -18.44 -9.00 -11.21
CA THR A 374 -17.96 -7.63 -10.99
C THR A 374 -16.60 -7.47 -11.67
N TRP A 375 -16.50 -6.54 -12.61
CA TRP A 375 -15.28 -6.24 -13.35
C TRP A 375 -14.65 -4.96 -12.82
N ARG A 376 -13.34 -4.97 -12.59
CA ARG A 376 -12.57 -3.85 -12.04
C ARG A 376 -11.35 -3.60 -12.94
N LEU A 377 -11.30 -2.48 -13.66
CA LEU A 377 -10.18 -2.14 -14.56
C LEU A 377 -9.46 -0.90 -14.06
N GLU A 378 -8.13 -0.87 -14.13
CA GLU A 378 -7.31 0.22 -13.60
C GLU A 378 -6.05 0.44 -14.43
N ALA A 379 -5.62 1.70 -14.60
CA ALA A 379 -4.36 2.04 -15.27
C ALA A 379 -3.75 3.35 -14.74
N ALA A 380 -2.43 3.41 -14.68
CA ALA A 380 -1.65 4.57 -14.23
C ALA A 380 -0.33 4.72 -15.01
N TRP A 381 -0.04 5.93 -15.48
CA TRP A 381 1.28 6.35 -15.97
C TRP A 381 2.09 6.98 -14.83
N PHE A 382 3.41 6.76 -14.85
CA PHE A 382 4.39 7.25 -13.89
C PHE A 382 5.50 8.01 -14.63
N SER A 383 5.93 9.17 -14.11
CA SER A 383 7.06 9.91 -14.68
C SER A 383 8.42 9.34 -14.31
N ASP A 384 8.59 8.86 -13.08
CA ASP A 384 9.89 8.56 -12.49
C ASP A 384 9.93 7.17 -11.84
N THR A 385 9.91 6.14 -12.70
CA THR A 385 10.24 4.77 -12.30
C THR A 385 11.76 4.65 -12.17
N PRO A 386 12.32 4.35 -10.99
CA PRO A 386 13.76 4.19 -10.83
C PRO A 386 14.27 2.93 -11.53
N VAL A 387 15.42 3.04 -12.18
CA VAL A 387 16.11 1.93 -12.87
C VAL A 387 17.62 2.13 -12.83
N THR A 388 18.37 1.09 -13.22
CA THR A 388 19.81 1.12 -13.40
C THR A 388 20.19 0.54 -14.75
N GLU A 389 20.97 1.32 -15.50
CA GLU A 389 21.48 0.99 -16.80
C GLU A 389 22.52 -0.15 -16.73
N THR A 390 22.83 -0.75 -17.88
CA THR A 390 23.85 -1.81 -18.04
C THR A 390 25.27 -1.24 -18.09
N ASP A 391 25.42 0.07 -18.27
CA ASP A 391 26.62 0.82 -17.85
C ASP A 391 26.67 1.05 -16.32
N ASN A 392 25.70 0.45 -15.62
CA ASN A 392 25.59 0.34 -14.19
C ASN A 392 25.17 1.65 -13.49
N THR A 393 24.78 2.70 -14.23
CA THR A 393 24.30 3.98 -13.67
C THR A 393 22.81 3.99 -13.32
N TYR A 394 22.45 4.62 -12.19
CA TYR A 394 21.05 4.85 -11.81
C TYR A 394 20.44 6.03 -12.59
N THR A 395 19.19 5.87 -13.05
CA THR A 395 18.36 6.91 -13.67
C THR A 395 16.86 6.68 -13.36
N THR A 396 15.97 7.52 -13.91
CA THR A 396 14.52 7.29 -13.89
C THR A 396 13.96 7.21 -15.32
N VAL A 397 12.86 6.47 -15.51
CA VAL A 397 12.13 6.32 -16.77
C VAL A 397 10.62 6.46 -16.56
N GLU A 398 9.91 6.88 -17.59
CA GLU A 398 8.45 6.79 -17.61
C GLU A 398 8.00 5.31 -17.62
N SER A 399 6.86 5.00 -17.02
CA SER A 399 6.22 3.69 -17.15
C SER A 399 4.69 3.77 -17.13
N VAL A 400 4.03 2.68 -17.52
CA VAL A 400 2.60 2.48 -17.32
C VAL A 400 2.39 1.18 -16.56
N SER A 401 1.60 1.20 -15.50
CA SER A 401 1.06 0.00 -14.82
C SER A 401 -0.45 -0.07 -15.02
N TRP A 402 -0.99 -1.27 -15.20
CA TRP A 402 -2.39 -1.53 -15.48
C TRP A 402 -2.85 -2.86 -14.89
N GLY A 403 -4.16 -3.03 -14.74
CA GLY A 403 -4.76 -4.28 -14.34
C GLY A 403 -6.24 -4.41 -14.71
N GLY A 404 -6.70 -5.66 -14.79
CA GLY A 404 -8.10 -6.02 -14.97
C GLY A 404 -8.45 -7.20 -14.08
N GLY A 405 -9.23 -6.93 -13.04
CA GLY A 405 -9.84 -7.89 -12.14
C GLY A 405 -11.24 -8.29 -12.56
N VAL A 406 -11.62 -9.53 -12.25
CA VAL A 406 -12.98 -10.03 -12.30
C VAL A 406 -13.28 -10.86 -11.05
N GLU A 407 -14.43 -10.61 -10.43
CA GLU A 407 -14.90 -11.31 -9.24
C GLU A 407 -16.29 -11.90 -9.47
N PHE A 408 -16.48 -13.17 -9.11
CA PHE A 408 -17.73 -13.90 -9.37
C PHE A 408 -17.92 -15.09 -8.43
N TYR A 409 -19.17 -15.58 -8.38
CA TYR A 409 -19.60 -16.73 -7.58
C TYR A 409 -20.01 -17.87 -8.52
N PRO A 410 -19.21 -18.95 -8.70
CA PRO A 410 -19.46 -19.98 -9.71
C PRO A 410 -20.55 -20.98 -9.30
N GLY A 411 -21.77 -20.73 -9.76
CA GLY A 411 -22.91 -21.65 -9.64
C GLY A 411 -23.87 -21.25 -8.51
N ASP A 412 -24.56 -22.23 -7.94
CA ASP A 412 -25.58 -22.03 -6.89
C ASP A 412 -24.99 -22.24 -5.47
N GLY A 413 -23.74 -21.81 -5.23
CA GLY A 413 -23.03 -22.05 -3.97
C GLY A 413 -21.97 -21.01 -3.66
N ASP A 414 -21.59 -20.96 -2.39
CA ASP A 414 -21.01 -19.80 -1.69
C ASP A 414 -19.50 -19.59 -1.96
N ALA A 415 -18.99 -20.17 -3.06
CA ALA A 415 -17.60 -20.01 -3.48
C ALA A 415 -17.40 -18.60 -4.06
N ARG A 416 -16.37 -17.89 -3.60
CA ARG A 416 -15.93 -16.60 -4.15
C ARG A 416 -14.67 -16.80 -4.98
N VAL A 417 -14.63 -16.23 -6.19
CA VAL A 417 -13.48 -16.31 -7.09
C VAL A 417 -13.11 -14.91 -7.57
N ASN A 418 -11.90 -14.45 -7.24
CA ASN A 418 -11.32 -13.18 -7.71
C ASN A 418 -10.08 -13.50 -8.56
N LEU A 419 -10.02 -12.99 -9.79
CA LEU A 419 -8.92 -13.21 -10.74
C LEU A 419 -8.47 -11.89 -11.34
N GLN A 420 -7.17 -11.61 -11.34
CA GLN A 420 -6.63 -10.33 -11.83
C GLN A 420 -5.48 -10.57 -12.82
N LEU A 421 -5.61 -10.01 -14.02
CA LEU A 421 -4.50 -9.86 -14.97
C LEU A 421 -3.89 -8.48 -14.77
N VAL A 422 -2.63 -8.40 -14.38
CA VAL A 422 -1.90 -7.15 -14.14
C VAL A 422 -0.65 -7.05 -15.00
N GLY A 423 -0.20 -5.83 -15.28
CA GLY A 423 1.06 -5.62 -16.01
C GLY A 423 1.62 -4.21 -15.94
N MET A 424 2.93 -4.09 -16.15
CA MET A 424 3.69 -2.84 -16.17
C MET A 424 4.65 -2.83 -17.35
N ASN A 425 4.88 -1.65 -17.92
CA ASN A 425 5.68 -1.46 -19.11
C ASN A 425 6.46 -0.14 -18.98
N MET A 426 7.79 -0.21 -18.94
CA MET A 426 8.66 0.96 -19.04
C MET A 426 8.59 1.55 -20.45
N LEU A 427 8.48 2.88 -20.57
CA LEU A 427 8.30 3.55 -21.85
C LEU A 427 9.65 3.94 -22.45
N ASN A 428 10.11 3.18 -23.45
CA ASN A 428 11.38 3.38 -24.16
C ASN A 428 12.61 3.43 -23.22
N PRO A 429 12.77 2.47 -22.27
CA PRO A 429 13.90 2.50 -21.34
C PRO A 429 15.25 2.37 -22.07
N PRO A 430 16.34 2.85 -21.47
CA PRO A 430 17.69 2.52 -21.92
C PRO A 430 17.97 1.01 -21.68
N SER A 431 19.19 0.56 -22.02
CA SER A 431 19.57 -0.83 -21.73
C SER A 431 19.82 -0.99 -20.24
N VAL A 432 18.83 -1.47 -19.49
CA VAL A 432 18.81 -1.62 -18.02
C VAL A 432 19.11 -3.05 -17.54
N ILE A 433 19.54 -3.18 -16.28
CA ILE A 433 19.57 -4.47 -15.55
C ILE A 433 18.18 -4.84 -15.02
N ASP A 434 17.36 -3.83 -14.74
CA ASP A 434 15.96 -3.97 -14.39
C ASP A 434 15.15 -4.64 -15.50
N ARG A 435 14.03 -5.27 -15.10
CA ARG A 435 13.17 -6.05 -15.98
C ARG A 435 12.01 -5.15 -16.46
N THR A 436 11.95 -4.86 -17.76
CA THR A 436 11.25 -3.69 -18.34
C THR A 436 9.73 -3.82 -18.55
N ASP A 437 9.28 -5.01 -18.94
CA ASP A 437 7.93 -5.30 -19.41
C ASP A 437 7.39 -6.50 -18.65
N ILE A 438 6.15 -6.47 -18.19
CA ILE A 438 5.81 -7.15 -16.94
C ILE A 438 4.34 -7.56 -16.98
N TYR A 439 4.02 -8.84 -16.76
CA TYR A 439 2.64 -9.32 -16.66
C TYR A 439 2.49 -10.47 -15.67
N ALA A 440 1.41 -10.49 -14.90
CA ALA A 440 1.08 -11.55 -13.94
C ALA A 440 -0.42 -11.84 -13.91
N LEU A 441 -0.77 -13.09 -13.62
CA LEU A 441 -2.11 -13.50 -13.22
C LEU A 441 -2.06 -13.78 -11.71
N ASN A 442 -2.81 -13.02 -10.92
CA ASN A 442 -2.98 -13.27 -9.50
C ASN A 442 -4.47 -13.48 -9.18
N GLY A 443 -4.77 -13.84 -7.94
CA GLY A 443 -6.14 -13.93 -7.47
C GLY A 443 -6.30 -14.75 -6.20
N ASN A 444 -7.55 -14.97 -5.83
CA ASN A 444 -7.94 -15.89 -4.76
C ASN A 444 -9.17 -16.71 -5.15
N VAL A 445 -9.25 -17.91 -4.57
CA VAL A 445 -10.47 -18.73 -4.54
C VAL A 445 -10.77 -19.03 -3.08
N GLU A 446 -11.99 -18.74 -2.66
CA GLU A 446 -12.46 -18.93 -1.29
C GLU A 446 -13.75 -19.74 -1.28
N VAL A 447 -13.84 -20.72 -0.39
CA VAL A 447 -14.99 -21.65 -0.28
C VAL A 447 -15.29 -21.93 1.20
N PRO A 448 -16.35 -21.36 1.78
CA PRO A 448 -16.86 -21.80 3.07
C PRO A 448 -17.54 -23.17 2.92
N PHE A 449 -17.53 -23.98 3.98
CA PHE A 449 -18.16 -25.31 3.96
C PHE A 449 -18.57 -25.82 5.35
N ALA A 450 -19.31 -26.93 5.33
CA ALA A 450 -19.86 -27.61 6.50
C ALA A 450 -20.81 -26.76 7.37
N HIS A 451 -21.65 -25.94 6.72
CA HIS A 451 -22.47 -24.87 7.31
C HIS A 451 -21.59 -23.77 7.91
N ASP A 452 -20.66 -23.27 7.11
CA ASP A 452 -19.88 -22.05 7.41
C ASP A 452 -19.08 -22.16 8.70
N GLY A 453 -18.67 -23.40 9.02
CA GLY A 453 -17.80 -23.69 10.15
C GLY A 453 -16.33 -23.71 9.77
N TRP A 454 -16.05 -23.89 8.49
CA TRP A 454 -14.70 -23.97 7.92
C TRP A 454 -14.65 -23.19 6.61
N ARG A 455 -13.46 -22.67 6.28
CA ARG A 455 -13.12 -22.04 5.01
C ARG A 455 -11.93 -22.76 4.40
N VAL A 456 -11.93 -22.95 3.07
CA VAL A 456 -10.69 -23.13 2.29
C VAL A 456 -10.46 -21.86 1.50
N LYS A 457 -9.26 -21.27 1.61
CA LYS A 457 -8.82 -20.11 0.84
C LYS A 457 -7.56 -20.51 0.05
N ALA A 458 -7.42 -20.03 -1.18
CA ALA A 458 -6.27 -20.30 -2.03
C ALA A 458 -5.88 -19.03 -2.78
N ARG A 459 -4.91 -18.29 -2.23
CA ARG A 459 -4.28 -17.15 -2.92
C ARG A 459 -3.19 -17.64 -3.87
N PHE A 460 -2.99 -16.94 -4.98
CA PHE A 460 -1.89 -17.24 -5.89
C PHE A 460 -1.42 -16.00 -6.66
N TYR A 461 -0.17 -16.07 -7.12
CA TYR A 461 0.44 -15.13 -8.06
C TYR A 461 1.28 -15.94 -9.06
N VAL A 462 1.08 -15.71 -10.36
CA VAL A 462 1.80 -16.41 -11.45
C VAL A 462 2.28 -15.40 -12.47
N GLY A 463 3.60 -15.27 -12.64
CA GLY A 463 4.22 -14.47 -13.70
C GLY A 463 3.98 -15.10 -15.07
N LEU A 464 3.61 -14.29 -16.07
CA LEU A 464 3.06 -14.80 -17.33
C LEU A 464 4.11 -15.04 -18.44
N GLY A 465 5.28 -15.57 -18.11
CA GLY A 465 6.20 -16.08 -19.15
C GLY A 465 7.67 -16.37 -18.78
N ASP A 466 8.18 -15.94 -17.62
CA ASP A 466 9.21 -16.71 -16.89
C ASP A 466 8.48 -17.67 -15.94
N ASN A 467 9.16 -18.70 -15.42
CA ASN A 467 8.62 -19.44 -14.27
C ASN A 467 8.64 -18.51 -13.06
N ASP A 468 7.49 -18.24 -12.46
CA ASP A 468 7.35 -17.36 -11.30
C ASP A 468 6.00 -17.66 -10.64
N VAL A 469 6.01 -18.34 -9.49
CA VAL A 469 4.84 -18.94 -8.86
C VAL A 469 4.89 -18.73 -7.35
N TYR A 470 3.82 -18.12 -6.82
CA TYR A 470 3.45 -18.17 -5.42
C TYR A 470 2.06 -18.78 -5.29
N ILE A 471 1.88 -19.72 -4.36
CA ILE A 471 0.56 -20.30 -4.02
C ILE A 471 0.46 -20.44 -2.50
N ASN A 472 -0.62 -19.91 -1.93
CA ASN A 472 -0.94 -20.00 -0.52
C ASN A 472 -2.31 -20.69 -0.33
N PRO A 473 -2.33 -22.02 -0.13
CA PRO A 473 -3.52 -22.74 0.31
C PRO A 473 -3.67 -22.68 1.84
N GLU A 474 -4.85 -22.29 2.30
CA GLU A 474 -5.24 -22.16 3.71
C GLU A 474 -6.50 -23.00 3.96
N ILE A 475 -6.55 -23.69 5.11
CA ILE A 475 -7.80 -24.19 5.69
C ILE A 475 -7.98 -23.61 7.09
N ALA A 476 -9.11 -22.94 7.30
CA ALA A 476 -9.45 -22.24 8.53
C ALA A 476 -10.73 -22.79 9.17
N TYR A 477 -10.78 -22.79 10.50
CA TYR A 477 -11.96 -23.07 11.31
C TYR A 477 -12.48 -21.76 11.90
N ILE A 478 -13.67 -21.33 11.46
CA ILE A 478 -14.23 -19.99 11.65
C ILE A 478 -15.41 -19.93 12.64
N ARG A 479 -15.93 -21.08 13.10
CA ARG A 479 -17.14 -21.16 13.97
C ARG A 479 -16.95 -20.64 15.42
N LEU A 480 -15.77 -20.15 15.79
CA LEU A 480 -15.47 -19.73 17.17
C LEU A 480 -15.35 -18.21 17.32
N GLU A 481 -16.12 -17.45 16.53
CA GLU A 481 -16.29 -16.00 16.60
C GLU A 481 -16.08 -15.43 18.03
N PRO A 482 -15.13 -14.49 18.22
CA PRO A 482 -14.34 -13.78 17.21
C PRO A 482 -13.14 -14.58 16.65
N HIS A 483 -12.91 -15.81 17.09
CA HIS A 483 -11.66 -16.56 16.86
C HIS A 483 -11.69 -17.46 15.61
N GLU A 484 -10.64 -17.34 14.80
CA GLU A 484 -10.30 -18.25 13.72
C GLU A 484 -9.00 -19.01 14.02
N PHE A 485 -8.94 -20.29 13.66
CA PHE A 485 -7.71 -21.09 13.69
C PHE A 485 -7.43 -21.66 12.29
N TYR A 486 -6.23 -21.44 11.74
CA TYR A 486 -5.89 -21.82 10.37
C TYR A 486 -4.59 -22.62 10.24
N LEU A 487 -4.55 -23.48 9.24
CA LEU A 487 -3.35 -24.17 8.74
C LEU A 487 -3.14 -23.73 7.29
N GLY A 488 -2.03 -23.03 7.04
CA GLY A 488 -1.65 -22.53 5.72
C GLY A 488 -0.37 -23.18 5.20
N GLY A 489 -0.21 -23.17 3.88
CA GLY A 489 1.08 -23.28 3.22
C GLY A 489 1.40 -22.00 2.46
N HIS A 490 2.67 -21.74 2.21
CA HIS A 490 3.14 -20.70 1.30
C HIS A 490 4.24 -21.33 0.45
N TYR A 491 3.94 -21.59 -0.82
CA TYR A 491 4.84 -22.23 -1.77
C TYR A 491 5.36 -21.21 -2.77
N PHE A 492 6.68 -21.14 -2.90
CA PHE A 492 7.39 -20.31 -3.86
C PHE A 492 8.19 -21.19 -4.82
N ASN A 493 8.14 -20.91 -6.11
CA ASN A 493 9.08 -21.44 -7.09
C ASN A 493 9.18 -20.50 -8.30
N GLY A 494 10.34 -20.43 -8.94
CA GLY A 494 10.50 -19.55 -10.08
C GLY A 494 11.69 -19.87 -10.96
N ALA A 495 12.23 -18.81 -11.55
CA ALA A 495 13.49 -18.80 -12.25
C ALA A 495 14.39 -17.74 -11.61
N ASP A 496 15.68 -17.83 -11.85
CA ASP A 496 16.64 -16.83 -11.39
C ASP A 496 16.20 -15.41 -11.78
N GLY A 497 16.26 -14.51 -10.81
CA GLY A 497 15.77 -13.13 -10.86
C GLY A 497 14.25 -12.94 -10.87
N THR A 498 13.41 -13.96 -10.57
CA THR A 498 11.99 -13.76 -10.27
C THR A 498 11.71 -13.77 -8.77
N PRO A 499 10.62 -13.13 -8.29
CA PRO A 499 10.19 -13.23 -6.88
C PRO A 499 10.08 -14.66 -6.36
N GLY A 500 9.40 -15.55 -7.09
CA GLY A 500 9.25 -16.96 -6.72
C GLY A 500 10.55 -17.76 -6.80
N GLY A 501 11.55 -17.29 -7.55
CA GLY A 501 12.90 -17.86 -7.56
C GLY A 501 13.79 -17.34 -6.43
N PHE A 502 13.69 -16.06 -6.09
CA PHE A 502 14.42 -15.46 -4.95
C PHE A 502 13.99 -16.05 -3.61
N HIS A 503 12.72 -16.42 -3.46
CA HIS A 503 12.18 -17.06 -2.26
C HIS A 503 11.96 -18.58 -2.40
N GLU A 504 12.53 -19.27 -3.40
CA GLU A 504 12.15 -20.68 -3.67
C GLU A 504 12.43 -21.62 -2.47
N ASP A 505 13.60 -21.47 -1.84
CA ASP A 505 14.00 -22.19 -0.62
C ASP A 505 13.16 -21.77 0.63
N ASN A 506 12.50 -20.60 0.59
CA ASN A 506 11.76 -20.03 1.72
C ASN A 506 10.27 -20.39 1.70
N SER A 507 9.88 -21.44 0.97
CA SER A 507 8.56 -22.07 1.10
C SER A 507 8.32 -22.57 2.54
N LEU A 508 7.11 -22.39 3.08
CA LEU A 508 6.79 -22.70 4.49
C LEU A 508 5.37 -23.24 4.72
N VAL A 509 5.16 -23.86 5.88
CA VAL A 509 3.85 -24.25 6.43
C VAL A 509 3.61 -23.48 7.72
N VAL A 510 2.41 -22.90 7.86
CA VAL A 510 2.03 -22.03 8.98
C VAL A 510 0.83 -22.56 9.75
N LEU A 511 0.87 -22.46 11.07
CA LEU A 511 -0.26 -22.70 11.97
C LEU A 511 -0.52 -21.40 12.73
N GLY A 512 -1.71 -20.84 12.60
CA GLY A 512 -2.05 -19.55 13.19
C GLY A 512 -3.43 -19.48 13.84
N TRP A 513 -3.60 -18.41 14.61
CA TRP A 513 -4.82 -18.00 15.26
C TRP A 513 -4.98 -16.49 15.09
N ARG A 514 -6.14 -16.03 14.62
CA ARG A 514 -6.51 -14.62 14.57
C ARG A 514 -7.88 -14.39 15.20
N ALA A 515 -8.13 -13.19 15.68
CA ALA A 515 -9.40 -12.80 16.28
C ALA A 515 -9.66 -11.31 16.13
N HIS A 516 -10.84 -10.95 15.62
CA HIS A 516 -11.29 -9.57 15.41
C HIS A 516 -12.55 -9.31 16.26
N PHE A 517 -12.55 -8.29 17.13
CA PHE A 517 -13.37 -8.24 18.38
C PHE A 517 -14.50 -7.19 18.43
#